data_AF-N1WIC9-F1
#
_entry.id   AF-N1WIC9-F1
#
_cell.length_a   1.000
_cell.length_b   1.000
_cell.length_c   1.000
_cell.angle_alpha   90.00
_cell.angle_beta   90.00
_cell.angle_gamma   90.00
#
_symmetry.space_group_name_H-M   'P 1'
#
loop_
_entity.id
_entity.type
_entity.pdbx_description
1 polymer ?
#
loop_
_entity_poly.entity_id
_entity_poly.type
_entity_poly.pdbx_seq_one_letter_code
_entity_poly.pdbx_strand_id
1 'polypeptide(L)'
;MKTPEQVYVKSEKLFDPNADLLIAYPFGFKQRHVNDRGYINYNGNLIMVGNPFNGFNIGIKKESHSLSIWFAKNMLGVIDQNLFLINSQDDSYKVHKPRKVAKKRYPSPAA
;
A
#
# COMPACT_ATOMS: atom_id res chain seq x y z
N MET A 1 10.37 0.01 31.61
CA MET A 1 9.90 0.36 30.25
C MET A 1 11.13 0.80 29.47
N LYS A 2 11.43 0.22 28.30
CA LYS A 2 12.62 0.63 27.53
C LYS A 2 12.35 1.98 26.85
N THR A 3 13.33 2.88 26.85
CA THR A 3 13.22 4.16 26.14
C THR A 3 13.37 3.91 24.63
N PRO A 4 12.78 4.76 23.76
CA PRO A 4 12.92 4.61 22.32
C PRO A 4 14.38 4.49 21.86
N GLU A 5 15.30 5.24 22.46
CA GLU A 5 16.75 5.18 22.20
C GLU A 5 17.37 3.82 22.54
N GLN A 6 16.86 3.11 23.54
CA GLN A 6 17.31 1.76 23.89
C GLN A 6 16.82 0.67 22.93
N VAL A 7 15.93 1.02 21.98
CA VAL A 7 15.34 0.10 21.00
C VAL A 7 15.75 0.49 19.57
N TYR A 8 15.94 1.78 19.31
CA TYR A 8 16.33 2.28 18.00
C TYR A 8 17.81 2.00 17.74
N VAL A 9 18.09 0.94 17.01
CA VAL A 9 19.40 0.69 16.43
C VAL A 9 19.41 1.30 15.04
N LYS A 10 20.33 2.24 14.80
CA LYS A 10 20.53 2.82 13.47
C LYS A 10 20.88 1.69 12.51
N SER A 11 20.15 1.57 11.41
CA SER A 11 20.43 0.56 10.39
C SER A 11 21.79 0.85 9.74
N GLU A 12 22.59 -0.19 9.53
CA GLU A 12 23.87 -0.09 8.81
C GLU A 12 23.69 0.30 7.34
N LYS A 13 22.49 0.05 6.79
CA LYS A 13 22.16 0.40 5.41
C LYS A 13 21.85 1.89 5.31
N LEU A 14 22.72 2.61 4.60
CA LEU A 14 22.46 4.00 4.21
C LEU A 14 21.38 4.03 3.13
N PHE A 15 20.55 5.08 3.15
CA PHE A 15 19.62 5.34 2.05
C PHE A 15 20.43 5.73 0.82
N ASP A 16 20.33 4.95 -0.24
CA ASP A 16 20.93 5.24 -1.53
C ASP A 16 19.83 5.79 -2.46
N PRO A 17 19.88 7.08 -2.83
CA PRO A 17 18.89 7.67 -3.73
C PRO A 17 18.97 7.13 -5.16
N ASN A 18 20.09 6.49 -5.52
CA ASN A 18 20.33 5.88 -6.83
C ASN A 18 20.21 4.36 -6.81
N ALA A 19 19.95 3.76 -5.64
CA ALA A 19 19.60 2.35 -5.61
C ALA A 19 18.36 2.19 -6.46
N ASP A 20 18.45 1.32 -7.47
CA ASP A 20 17.33 0.95 -8.31
C ASP A 20 16.16 0.53 -7.40
N LEU A 21 15.22 1.45 -7.16
CA LEU A 21 13.90 1.19 -6.55
C LEU A 21 13.01 0.42 -7.54
N LEU A 22 13.65 -0.41 -8.37
CA LEU A 22 13.05 -1.18 -9.42
C LEU A 22 12.43 -2.40 -8.75
N ILE A 23 11.18 -2.24 -8.35
CA ILE A 23 10.35 -3.37 -7.93
C ILE A 23 10.13 -4.23 -9.17
N ALA A 24 10.98 -5.23 -9.35
CA ALA A 24 10.90 -6.20 -10.41
C ALA A 24 9.92 -7.31 -10.03
N TYR A 25 8.98 -7.61 -10.92
CA TYR A 25 8.04 -8.71 -10.76
C TYR A 25 8.51 -9.92 -11.58
N PRO A 26 8.37 -11.14 -11.06
CA PRO A 26 8.79 -12.35 -11.75
C PRO A 26 7.89 -12.65 -12.96
N PHE A 27 8.28 -13.68 -13.73
CA PHE A 27 7.51 -14.16 -14.88
C PHE A 27 6.04 -14.42 -14.51
N GLY A 28 5.12 -14.04 -15.41
CA GLY A 28 3.67 -14.16 -15.21
C GLY A 28 2.99 -12.90 -14.67
N PHE A 29 3.75 -11.89 -14.22
CA PHE A 29 3.21 -10.58 -13.87
C PHE A 29 3.33 -9.59 -15.04
N LYS A 30 2.27 -8.83 -15.30
CA LYS A 30 2.31 -7.63 -16.13
C LYS A 30 2.62 -6.43 -15.25
N GLN A 31 3.66 -5.67 -15.59
CA GLN A 31 4.02 -4.46 -14.85
C GLN A 31 3.29 -3.25 -15.42
N ARG A 32 2.78 -2.37 -14.54
CA ARG A 32 2.20 -1.08 -14.91
C ARG A 32 2.70 0.02 -13.99
N HIS A 33 3.10 1.12 -14.59
CA HIS A 33 3.52 2.32 -13.88
C HIS A 33 2.30 3.08 -13.36
N VAL A 34 2.33 3.46 -12.09
CA VAL A 34 1.31 4.30 -11.46
C VAL A 34 1.63 5.76 -11.76
N ASN A 35 0.68 6.48 -12.34
CA ASN A 35 0.86 7.89 -12.68
C ASN A 35 0.87 8.80 -11.42
N ASP A 36 0.99 10.09 -11.64
CA ASP A 36 0.99 11.15 -10.62
C ASP A 36 -0.35 11.32 -9.87
N ARG A 37 -1.39 10.59 -10.27
CA ARG A 37 -2.73 10.64 -9.69
C ARG A 37 -3.17 9.32 -9.03
N GLY A 38 -2.27 8.34 -8.92
CA GLY A 38 -2.55 7.06 -8.28
C GLY A 38 -3.23 6.03 -9.17
N TYR A 39 -3.22 6.22 -10.49
CA TYR A 39 -3.87 5.33 -11.45
C TYR A 39 -2.89 4.54 -12.30
N ILE A 40 -3.33 3.36 -12.72
CA ILE A 40 -2.72 2.60 -13.82
C ILE A 40 -3.68 2.50 -15.00
N ASN A 41 -3.11 2.36 -16.20
CA ASN A 41 -3.87 1.95 -17.38
C ASN A 41 -3.72 0.45 -17.60
N TYR A 42 -4.84 -0.28 -17.61
CA TYR A 42 -4.90 -1.69 -17.94
C TYR A 42 -5.97 -1.94 -19.00
N ASN A 43 -5.53 -2.36 -20.20
CA ASN A 43 -6.40 -2.66 -21.34
C ASN A 43 -7.37 -1.51 -21.69
N GLY A 44 -6.92 -0.24 -21.56
CA GLY A 44 -7.74 0.93 -21.85
C GLY A 44 -8.57 1.44 -20.66
N ASN A 45 -8.61 0.71 -19.54
CA ASN A 45 -9.33 1.10 -18.34
C ASN A 45 -8.38 1.71 -17.30
N LEU A 46 -8.83 2.78 -16.66
CA LEU A 46 -8.13 3.42 -15.55
C LEU A 46 -8.52 2.73 -14.23
N ILE A 47 -7.54 2.17 -13.54
CA ILE A 47 -7.73 1.51 -12.24
C ILE A 47 -7.05 2.36 -11.18
N MET A 48 -7.80 2.79 -10.17
CA MET A 48 -7.27 3.52 -9.01
C MET A 48 -6.56 2.55 -8.07
N VAL A 49 -5.26 2.77 -7.87
CA VAL A 49 -4.41 2.02 -6.93
C VAL A 49 -4.19 2.84 -5.65
N GLY A 50 -4.02 4.15 -5.81
CA GLY A 50 -3.87 5.11 -4.73
C GLY A 50 -2.59 5.95 -4.84
N ASN A 51 -2.68 7.20 -4.38
CA ASN A 51 -1.58 8.18 -4.42
C ASN A 51 -0.26 7.73 -3.77
N PRO A 52 -0.24 6.92 -2.70
CA PRO A 52 1.02 6.45 -2.11
C PRO A 52 1.89 5.63 -3.07
N PHE A 53 1.34 5.12 -4.17
CA PHE A 53 2.04 4.30 -5.15
C PHE A 53 2.53 5.09 -6.38
N ASN A 54 2.33 6.40 -6.43
CA ASN A 54 2.74 7.25 -7.55
C ASN A 54 4.23 7.07 -7.89
N GLY A 55 4.54 6.93 -9.18
CA GLY A 55 5.93 6.76 -9.64
C GLY A 55 6.48 5.35 -9.47
N PHE A 56 5.74 4.43 -8.84
CA PHE A 56 6.14 3.03 -8.74
C PHE A 56 5.50 2.16 -9.81
N ASN A 57 6.17 1.04 -10.10
CA ASN A 57 5.58 -0.03 -10.89
C ASN A 57 4.85 -1.02 -9.97
N ILE A 58 3.60 -1.32 -10.33
CA ILE A 58 2.83 -2.39 -9.70
C ILE A 58 2.75 -3.61 -10.61
N GLY A 59 2.60 -4.77 -9.97
CA GLY A 59 2.46 -6.06 -10.65
C GLY A 59 0.99 -6.43 -10.75
N ILE A 60 0.59 -6.87 -11.94
CA ILE A 60 -0.75 -7.38 -12.21
C ILE A 60 -0.59 -8.86 -12.59
N LYS A 61 -1.19 -9.74 -11.81
CA LYS A 61 -1.15 -11.18 -12.04
C LYS A 61 -2.54 -11.65 -12.49
N LYS A 62 -2.60 -12.27 -13.66
CA LYS A 62 -3.80 -12.93 -14.14
C LYS A 62 -3.82 -14.36 -13.61
N GLU A 63 -4.82 -14.67 -12.80
CA GLU A 63 -5.16 -16.04 -12.41
C GLU A 63 -6.39 -16.48 -13.22
N SER A 64 -6.81 -17.74 -13.12
CA SER A 64 -7.77 -18.36 -14.04
C SER A 64 -9.04 -17.53 -14.28
N HIS A 65 -9.60 -16.95 -13.21
CA HIS A 65 -10.82 -16.12 -13.27
C HIS A 65 -10.69 -14.76 -12.59
N SER A 66 -9.51 -14.44 -12.04
CA SER A 66 -9.30 -13.23 -11.24
C SER A 66 -8.04 -12.50 -11.70
N LEU A 67 -8.02 -11.20 -11.43
CA LEU A 67 -6.89 -10.34 -11.76
C LEU A 67 -6.43 -9.67 -10.46
N SER A 68 -5.28 -10.08 -9.92
CA SER A 68 -4.78 -9.53 -8.66
C SER A 68 -3.73 -8.44 -8.90
N ILE A 69 -3.74 -7.41 -8.06
CA ILE A 69 -2.75 -6.34 -8.04
C ILE A 69 -1.81 -6.55 -6.85
N TRP A 70 -0.52 -6.34 -7.12
CA TRP A 70 0.57 -6.54 -6.17
C TRP A 70 1.48 -5.32 -6.16
N PHE A 71 1.95 -4.97 -4.97
CA PHE A 71 3.04 -4.05 -4.75
C PHE A 71 4.20 -4.80 -4.08
N ALA A 72 5.28 -5.02 -4.82
CA ALA A 72 6.36 -5.92 -4.46
C ALA A 72 5.83 -7.31 -4.05
N LYS A 73 5.98 -7.68 -2.78
CA LYS A 73 5.52 -8.97 -2.22
C LYS A 73 4.10 -8.91 -1.64
N ASN A 74 3.49 -7.73 -1.58
CA ASN A 74 2.20 -7.53 -0.93
C ASN A 74 1.08 -7.50 -1.97
N MET A 75 0.06 -8.35 -1.80
CA MET A 75 -1.15 -8.28 -2.61
C MET A 75 -2.03 -7.13 -2.10
N LEU A 76 -2.35 -6.18 -2.98
CA LEU A 76 -3.23 -5.05 -2.66
C LEU A 76 -4.71 -5.46 -2.73
N GLY A 77 -5.05 -6.37 -3.64
CA GLY A 77 -6.41 -6.86 -3.82
C GLY A 77 -6.66 -7.48 -5.18
N VAL A 78 -7.91 -7.80 -5.44
CA VAL A 78 -8.40 -8.34 -6.71
C VAL A 78 -9.18 -7.27 -7.45
N ILE A 79 -8.93 -7.11 -8.74
CA ILE A 79 -9.68 -6.19 -9.60
C ILE A 79 -11.04 -6.81 -9.94
N ASP A 80 -12.09 -6.07 -9.65
CA ASP A 80 -13.42 -6.32 -10.21
C ASP A 80 -13.39 -6.01 -11.70
N GLN A 81 -13.64 -7.02 -12.54
CA GLN A 81 -13.57 -6.88 -14.00
C GLN A 81 -14.73 -6.06 -14.59
N ASN A 82 -15.81 -5.85 -13.83
CA ASN A 82 -16.96 -5.05 -14.27
C ASN A 82 -16.80 -3.58 -13.89
N LEU A 83 -16.31 -3.31 -12.68
CA LEU A 83 -16.20 -1.95 -12.14
C LEU A 83 -14.78 -1.36 -12.24
N PHE A 84 -13.77 -2.19 -12.53
CA PHE A 84 -12.36 -1.80 -12.54
C PHE A 84 -11.88 -1.21 -11.20
N LEU A 85 -12.49 -1.66 -10.11
CA LEU A 85 -12.14 -1.30 -8.74
C LEU A 85 -11.32 -2.41 -8.08
N ILE A 86 -10.51 -2.05 -7.08
CA ILE A 86 -9.74 -3.00 -6.29
C ILE A 86 -10.56 -3.41 -5.07
N ASN A 87 -10.94 -4.67 -5.01
CA ASN A 87 -11.49 -5.29 -3.83
C ASN A 87 -10.33 -5.76 -2.96
N SER A 88 -10.09 -5.07 -1.85
CA SER A 88 -9.10 -5.49 -0.86
C SER A 88 -9.51 -6.84 -0.28
N GLN A 89 -8.53 -7.74 -0.12
CA GLN A 89 -8.77 -9.02 0.54
C GLN A 89 -8.75 -8.78 2.06
N ASP A 90 -9.82 -9.20 2.74
CA ASP A 90 -10.08 -8.87 4.15
C ASP A 90 -8.99 -9.29 5.15
N ASP A 91 -8.10 -10.22 4.77
CA ASP A 91 -7.15 -10.85 5.70
C ASP A 91 -5.70 -10.32 5.64
N SER A 92 -5.38 -9.35 4.79
CA SER A 92 -3.96 -8.98 4.54
C SER A 92 -3.40 -7.90 5.48
N TYR A 93 -4.25 -7.18 6.20
CA TYR A 93 -3.82 -6.13 7.13
C TYR A 93 -4.13 -6.53 8.57
N LYS A 94 -3.11 -6.46 9.44
CA LYS A 94 -3.32 -6.59 10.88
C LYS A 94 -4.35 -5.54 11.28
N VAL A 95 -5.51 -5.97 11.77
CA VAL A 95 -6.53 -5.08 12.33
C VAL A 95 -5.84 -4.20 13.37
N HIS A 96 -5.62 -2.93 13.02
CA HIS A 96 -5.06 -1.98 13.97
C HIS A 96 -6.08 -1.85 15.09
N LYS A 97 -5.69 -2.25 16.31
CA LYS A 97 -6.54 -2.03 17.49
C LYS A 97 -6.91 -0.55 17.52
N PRO A 98 -8.21 -0.22 17.64
CA PRO A 98 -8.63 1.18 17.64
C PRO A 98 -7.85 1.92 18.72
N ARG A 99 -7.26 3.05 18.34
CA ARG A 99 -6.53 3.91 19.27
C ARG A 99 -7.51 4.31 20.37
N LYS A 100 -7.21 3.96 21.63
CA LYS A 100 -8.01 4.44 22.77
C LYS A 100 -7.92 5.97 22.77
N VAL A 101 -8.97 6.64 22.30
CA VAL A 101 -9.06 8.09 22.38
C VAL A 101 -9.32 8.42 23.84
N ALA A 102 -8.33 8.99 24.53
CA ALA A 102 -8.56 9.55 25.85
C ALA A 102 -9.57 10.70 25.69
N LYS A 103 -10.77 10.56 26.30
CA LYS A 103 -11.75 11.65 26.34
C LYS A 103 -11.07 12.85 27.02
N LYS A 104 -10.77 13.91 26.27
CA LYS A 104 -10.38 15.19 26.86
C LYS A 104 -11.60 15.70 27.65
N ARG A 105 -11.54 15.61 28.97
CA ARG A 105 -12.47 16.33 29.84
C ARG A 105 -11.96 17.77 29.93
N TYR A 106 -12.66 18.70 29.27
CA TYR A 106 -12.45 20.11 29.55
C TYR A 106 -13.09 20.42 30.91
N PRO A 107 -12.42 21.17 31.80
CA PRO A 107 -13.05 21.64 33.02
C PRO A 107 -14.24 22.53 32.65
N SER A 108 -15.38 22.31 33.30
CA SER A 108 -16.56 23.18 33.17
C SER A 108 -16.16 24.60 33.57
N PRO A 109 -16.64 25.64 32.86
CA PRO A 109 -16.53 27.00 33.37
C PRO A 109 -17.22 27.04 34.74
N ALA A 110 -16.51 27.52 35.75
CA ALA A 110 -17.10 27.80 37.05
C ALA A 110 -18.20 28.86 36.85
N ALA A 111 -19.41 28.55 37.31
CA ALA A 111 -20.53 29.49 37.39
C ALA A 111 -20.40 30.38 38.62
#